data_AF-A0A1V6SLN5-F1
#
_entry.id   AF-A0A1V6SLN5-F1
#
_cell.length_a   1.000
_cell.length_b   1.000
_cell.length_c   1.000
_cell.angle_alpha   90.00
_cell.angle_beta   90.00
_cell.angle_gamma   90.00
#
_symmetry.space_group_name_H-M   'P 1'
#
loop_
_entity.id
_entity.type
_entity.pdbx_description
1 polymer ?
#
loop_
_entity_poly.entity_id
_entity_poly.type
_entity_poly.pdbx_seq_one_letter_code
_entity_poly.pdbx_strand_id
1 'polypeptide(L)'
;MQYCAVPLGLKCLHFGIVRRDLRVDNLAFTADFTRLLICDLEGRWGNRLAPDVSREQVLHAGWTDKSDIYDLGGVTKGMIYGNVPITHLVEWPVPPPLVAVVDSCTRQRPEDRPSLDDLRAMVEQIK
;
A
#
# COMPACT_ATOMS: atom_id res chain seq x y z
N MET A 1 7.43 -4.20 -14.53
CA MET A 1 6.25 -3.48 -15.06
C MET A 1 4.94 -3.72 -14.27
N GLN A 2 4.89 -4.58 -13.24
CA GLN A 2 3.67 -4.85 -12.45
C GLN A 2 3.44 -3.89 -11.25
N TYR A 3 4.48 -3.20 -10.77
CA TYR A 3 4.38 -2.24 -9.66
C TYR A 3 3.42 -1.06 -9.96
N CYS A 4 3.20 -0.71 -11.22
CA CYS A 4 2.26 0.36 -11.60
C CYS A 4 0.77 -0.02 -11.48
N ALA A 5 0.43 -1.32 -11.36
CA ALA A 5 -0.97 -1.74 -11.37
C ALA A 5 -1.70 -1.42 -10.06
N VAL A 6 -1.02 -1.54 -8.91
CA VAL A 6 -1.64 -1.26 -7.60
C VAL A 6 -1.98 0.24 -7.42
N PRO A 7 -1.07 1.19 -7.73
CA PRO A 7 -1.41 2.62 -7.67
C PRO A 7 -2.58 3.01 -8.57
N LEU A 8 -2.68 2.44 -9.77
CA LEU A 8 -3.81 2.69 -10.68
C LEU A 8 -5.13 2.15 -10.12
N GLY A 9 -5.12 0.95 -9.55
CA GLY A 9 -6.31 0.39 -8.90
C GLY A 9 -6.79 1.23 -7.72
N LEU A 10 -5.88 1.68 -6.86
CA LEU A 10 -6.21 2.61 -5.77
C LEU A 10 -6.77 3.93 -6.27
N LYS A 11 -6.23 4.47 -7.37
CA LYS A 11 -6.73 5.72 -7.96
C LYS A 11 -8.20 5.61 -8.36
N CYS A 12 -8.63 4.44 -8.83
CA CYS A 12 -10.04 4.17 -9.13
C CYS A 12 -10.91 4.07 -7.86
N LEU A 13 -10.35 3.61 -6.74
CA LEU A 13 -11.08 3.51 -5.47
C LEU A 13 -11.22 4.88 -4.79
N HIS A 14 -10.17 5.71 -4.80
CA HIS A 14 -10.13 7.01 -4.12
C HIS A 14 -11.15 8.05 -4.67
N PHE A 15 -12.03 7.66 -5.59
CA PHE A 15 -13.31 8.34 -5.86
C PHE A 15 -14.37 8.06 -4.77
N GLY A 16 -13.98 8.24 -3.50
CA GLY A 16 -14.86 8.11 -2.34
C GLY A 16 -14.75 6.79 -1.58
N ILE A 17 -13.85 5.88 -1.97
CA ILE A 17 -13.59 4.61 -1.27
C ILE A 17 -12.14 4.57 -0.80
N VAL A 18 -11.94 4.62 0.51
CA VAL A 18 -10.66 4.28 1.16
C VAL A 18 -10.61 2.77 1.35
N ARG A 19 -9.53 2.12 0.91
CA ARG A 19 -9.40 0.66 0.95
C ARG A 19 -9.26 0.13 2.38
N ARG A 20 -8.54 0.86 3.25
CA ARG A 20 -8.38 0.62 4.71
C ARG A 20 -7.61 -0.64 5.10
N ASP A 21 -7.40 -1.55 4.16
CA ASP A 21 -6.80 -2.84 4.46
C ASP A 21 -6.02 -3.39 3.28
N LEU A 22 -5.15 -2.56 2.71
CA LEU A 22 -4.39 -2.92 1.54
C LEU A 22 -3.19 -3.80 1.95
N ARG A 23 -3.19 -5.05 1.50
CA ARG A 23 -2.14 -6.04 1.77
C ARG A 23 -1.90 -6.91 0.54
N VAL A 24 -0.75 -7.57 0.49
CA VAL A 24 -0.41 -8.52 -0.60
C VAL A 24 -1.46 -9.63 -0.70
N ASP A 25 -2.00 -10.11 0.42
CA ASP A 25 -3.05 -11.15 0.46
C ASP A 25 -4.35 -10.71 -0.22
N ASN A 26 -4.58 -9.40 -0.30
CA ASN A 26 -5.75 -8.80 -0.93
C ASN A 26 -5.52 -8.45 -2.41
N LEU A 27 -4.43 -8.96 -3.01
CA LEU A 27 -4.08 -8.80 -4.41
C LEU A 27 -4.12 -10.17 -5.11
N ALA A 28 -4.95 -10.28 -6.13
CA ALA A 28 -4.96 -11.45 -7.02
C ALA A 28 -4.37 -11.08 -8.38
N PHE A 29 -3.47 -11.91 -8.89
CA PHE A 29 -2.91 -11.75 -10.23
C PHE A 29 -3.58 -12.73 -11.19
N THR A 30 -3.79 -12.32 -12.43
CA THR A 30 -4.17 -13.28 -13.49
C THR A 30 -3.03 -14.27 -13.72
N ALA A 31 -3.35 -15.46 -14.26
CA ALA A 31 -2.35 -16.51 -14.49
C ALA A 31 -1.21 -16.10 -15.44
N ASP A 32 -1.48 -15.18 -16.36
CA ASP A 32 -0.52 -14.57 -17.28
C ASP A 32 0.19 -13.33 -16.69
N PHE A 33 -0.15 -12.97 -15.45
CA PHE A 33 0.33 -11.80 -14.73
C PHE A 33 0.17 -10.46 -15.46
N THR A 34 -0.78 -10.36 -16.39
CA THR A 34 -1.06 -9.12 -17.12
C THR A 34 -2.01 -8.20 -16.36
N ARG A 35 -2.77 -8.72 -15.38
CA ARG A 35 -3.72 -7.96 -14.59
C ARG A 35 -3.58 -8.25 -13.10
N LEU A 36 -3.96 -7.25 -12.31
CA LEU A 36 -4.07 -7.31 -10.87
C LEU A 36 -5.49 -6.93 -10.46
N LEU A 37 -6.06 -7.68 -9.54
CA LEU A 37 -7.33 -7.39 -8.89
C LEU A 37 -7.06 -7.01 -7.43
N ILE A 38 -7.63 -5.90 -6.98
CA ILE A 38 -7.70 -5.53 -5.57
C ILE A 38 -8.99 -6.11 -5.02
N CYS A 39 -8.88 -7.05 -4.10
CA CYS A 39 -10.00 -7.79 -3.52
C CYS A 39 -10.37 -7.26 -2.13
N ASP A 40 -11.41 -7.87 -1.54
CA ASP A 40 -11.77 -7.73 -0.12
C ASP A 40 -12.16 -6.29 0.26
N LEU A 41 -12.94 -5.60 -0.57
CA LEU A 41 -13.38 -4.22 -0.35
C LEU A 41 -14.29 -4.05 0.89
N GLU A 42 -14.55 -5.12 1.62
CA GLU A 42 -15.26 -5.12 2.89
C GLU A 42 -14.30 -4.67 3.99
N GLY A 43 -14.44 -3.43 4.49
CA GLY A 43 -13.54 -2.95 5.54
C GLY A 43 -14.15 -1.86 6.40
N ARG A 44 -14.65 -2.23 7.59
CA ARG A 44 -14.71 -1.28 8.73
C ARG A 44 -13.39 -1.26 9.51
N TRP A 45 -12.52 -2.24 9.25
CA TRP A 45 -11.31 -2.54 10.01
C TRP A 45 -10.16 -2.84 9.05
N GLY A 46 -8.93 -2.64 9.51
CA GLY A 46 -7.71 -3.03 8.80
C GLY A 46 -6.70 -3.67 9.76
N ASN A 47 -5.88 -4.59 9.25
CA ASN A 47 -4.90 -5.30 10.09
C ASN A 47 -3.61 -4.51 10.31
N ARG A 48 -3.22 -3.67 9.35
CA ARG A 48 -2.11 -2.72 9.50
C ARG A 48 -2.67 -1.32 9.54
N LEU A 49 -2.15 -0.54 10.49
CA LEU A 49 -2.61 0.83 10.72
C LEU A 49 -1.45 1.76 10.43
N ALA A 50 -1.70 2.72 9.54
CA ALA A 50 -0.84 3.88 9.41
C ALA A 50 -0.78 4.62 10.77
N PRO A 51 0.33 5.33 11.08
CA PRO A 51 0.52 5.98 12.39
C PRO A 51 -0.59 6.98 12.78
N ASP A 52 -1.26 7.55 11.78
CA ASP A 52 -2.35 8.50 11.88
C ASP A 52 -3.74 7.85 12.05
N VAL A 53 -3.84 6.53 11.90
CA VAL A 53 -5.10 5.79 12.09
C VAL A 53 -5.19 5.30 13.54
N SER A 54 -6.33 5.60 14.18
CA SER A 54 -6.65 5.17 15.54
C SER A 54 -6.63 3.65 15.66
N ARG A 55 -6.06 3.16 16.77
CA ARG A 55 -6.08 1.74 17.15
C ARG A 55 -7.34 1.35 17.90
N GLU A 56 -8.16 2.32 18.29
CA GLU A 56 -9.44 2.06 18.93
C GLU A 56 -10.43 1.49 17.93
N GLN A 57 -11.29 0.59 18.40
CA GLN A 57 -12.32 -0.03 17.55
C GLN A 57 -13.49 0.93 17.31
N VAL A 58 -13.24 2.01 16.55
CA VAL A 58 -14.22 3.05 16.23
C VAL A 58 -14.47 3.16 14.71
N LEU A 59 -15.69 3.51 14.32
CA LEU A 59 -16.10 3.62 12.90
C LEU A 59 -15.30 4.68 12.12
N HIS A 60 -14.89 5.75 12.80
CA HIS A 60 -14.14 6.86 12.21
C HIS A 60 -12.71 6.89 12.77
N ALA A 61 -11.96 5.81 12.57
CA ALA A 61 -10.59 5.69 13.06
C ALA A 61 -9.58 6.61 12.32
N GLY A 62 -10.00 7.50 11.43
CA GLY A 62 -9.09 8.40 10.70
C GLY A 62 -8.55 7.84 9.38
N TRP A 63 -9.20 6.83 8.81
CA TRP A 63 -8.86 6.29 7.50
C TRP A 63 -8.94 7.35 6.39
N THR A 64 -7.89 7.47 5.59
CA THR A 64 -7.79 8.41 4.47
C THR A 64 -7.11 7.76 3.27
N ASP A 65 -7.17 8.41 2.10
CA ASP A 65 -6.39 7.99 0.93
C ASP A 65 -4.90 7.87 1.27
N LYS A 66 -4.39 8.73 2.17
CA LYS A 66 -3.01 8.70 2.66
C LYS A 66 -2.70 7.53 3.59
N SER A 67 -3.68 6.93 4.26
CA SER A 67 -3.46 5.66 4.97
C SER A 67 -3.32 4.49 4.00
N ASP A 68 -4.03 4.48 2.87
CA ASP A 68 -3.83 3.46 1.83
C ASP A 68 -2.44 3.57 1.17
N ILE A 69 -1.91 4.79 1.03
CA ILE A 69 -0.53 5.01 0.56
C ILE A 69 0.48 4.39 1.54
N TYR A 70 0.25 4.52 2.84
CA TYR A 70 1.11 3.89 3.84
C TYR A 70 1.10 2.36 3.70
N ASP A 71 -0.09 1.77 3.56
CA ASP A 71 -0.25 0.34 3.33
C ASP A 71 0.42 -0.13 2.03
N LEU A 72 0.41 0.68 0.97
CA LEU A 72 1.11 0.37 -0.28
C LEU A 72 2.63 0.23 -0.09
N GLY A 73 3.23 0.97 0.84
CA GLY A 73 4.62 0.76 1.26
C GLY A 73 4.81 -0.64 1.89
N GLY A 74 3.87 -1.05 2.74
CA GLY A 74 3.82 -2.40 3.31
C GLY A 74 3.62 -3.51 2.27
N VAL A 75 2.76 -3.29 1.27
CA VAL A 75 2.57 -4.18 0.12
C VAL A 75 3.86 -4.35 -0.66
N THR A 76 4.54 -3.24 -0.96
CA THR A 76 5.82 -3.26 -1.70
C THR A 76 6.86 -4.06 -0.93
N LYS A 77 6.99 -3.87 0.39
CA LYS A 77 7.84 -4.71 1.25
C LYS A 77 7.46 -6.19 1.14
N GLY A 78 6.16 -6.53 1.26
CA GLY A 78 5.69 -7.92 1.18
C GLY A 78 5.99 -8.58 -0.17
N MET A 79 5.84 -7.85 -1.28
CA MET A 79 6.22 -8.33 -2.61
C MET A 79 7.72 -8.61 -2.71
N ILE A 80 8.56 -7.73 -2.15
CA ILE A 80 10.03 -7.89 -2.19
C ILE A 80 10.48 -9.09 -1.38
N TYR A 81 9.87 -9.33 -0.22
CA TYR A 81 10.24 -10.46 0.63
C TYR A 81 9.73 -11.80 0.10
N GLY A 82 8.83 -11.80 -0.90
CA GLY A 82 8.12 -13.01 -1.33
C GLY A 82 7.32 -13.67 -0.22
N ASN A 83 6.98 -12.90 0.82
CA ASN A 83 6.31 -13.36 2.03
C ASN A 83 5.55 -12.20 2.66
N VAL A 84 4.48 -12.49 3.41
CA VAL A 84 3.79 -11.50 4.22
C VAL A 84 4.34 -11.61 5.64
N PRO A 85 5.14 -10.63 6.11
CA PRO A 85 5.71 -10.71 7.45
C PRO A 85 4.59 -10.78 8.48
N ILE A 86 4.52 -11.89 9.20
CA ILE A 86 3.54 -12.11 10.29
C ILE A 86 3.75 -11.04 11.39
N THR A 87 4.97 -10.52 11.54
CA THR A 87 5.30 -9.46 12.49
C THR A 87 6.17 -8.39 11.86
N HIS A 88 6.14 -7.19 12.44
CA HIS A 88 7.05 -6.07 12.14
C HIS A 88 8.37 -6.16 12.95
N LEU A 89 8.58 -7.26 13.71
CA LEU A 89 9.76 -7.43 14.57
C LEU A 89 11.01 -7.81 13.78
N VAL A 90 10.84 -8.31 12.56
CA VAL A 90 11.93 -8.61 11.64
C VAL A 90 11.65 -7.89 10.33
N GLU A 91 12.39 -6.81 10.09
CA GLU A 91 12.38 -6.11 8.81
C GLU A 91 13.66 -6.43 8.03
N TRP A 92 13.49 -6.84 6.78
CA TRP A 92 14.62 -6.97 5.85
C TRP A 92 14.84 -5.61 5.18
N PRO A 93 16.10 -5.24 4.89
CA PRO A 93 16.35 -4.01 4.15
C PRO A 93 15.72 -4.11 2.76
N VAL A 94 15.00 -3.07 2.36
CA VAL A 94 14.48 -2.94 1.01
C VAL A 94 15.64 -2.59 0.08
N PRO A 95 15.88 -3.34 -1.01
CA PRO A 95 16.98 -3.04 -1.92
C PRO A 95 16.70 -1.78 -2.75
N PRO A 96 17.74 -1.00 -3.12
CA PRO A 96 17.61 0.01 -4.15
C PRO A 96 17.16 -0.60 -5.49
N PRO A 97 16.37 0.12 -6.30
CA PRO A 97 15.85 1.48 -6.05
C PRO A 97 14.51 1.51 -5.29
N LEU A 98 13.92 0.36 -4.97
CA LEU A 98 12.57 0.26 -4.37
C LEU A 98 12.48 0.86 -2.96
N VAL A 99 13.61 0.98 -2.25
CA VAL A 99 13.68 1.62 -0.92
C VAL A 99 13.14 3.04 -0.94
N ALA A 100 13.40 3.82 -1.99
CA ALA A 100 12.92 5.20 -2.10
C ALA A 100 11.38 5.27 -2.18
N VAL A 101 10.77 4.32 -2.89
CA VAL A 101 9.32 4.19 -2.99
C VAL A 101 8.74 3.83 -1.63
N VAL A 102 9.28 2.78 -0.99
CA VAL A 102 8.80 2.32 0.31
C VAL A 102 8.91 3.43 1.36
N ASP A 103 10.06 4.08 1.48
CA ASP A 103 10.30 5.13 2.47
C ASP A 103 9.36 6.32 2.27
N SER A 104 9.08 6.69 1.01
CA SER A 104 8.14 7.76 0.71
C SER A 104 6.70 7.43 1.11
N CYS A 105 6.27 6.19 0.90
CA CYS A 105 4.95 5.70 1.31
C CYS A 105 4.81 5.65 2.84
N THR A 106 5.84 5.18 3.54
CA THR A 106 5.79 4.90 4.98
C THR A 106 6.18 6.08 5.87
N ARG A 107 6.12 7.31 5.36
CA ARG A 107 6.37 8.52 6.16
C ARG A 107 5.34 8.65 7.28
N GLN A 108 5.80 9.11 8.45
CA GLN A 108 4.98 9.17 9.66
C GLN A 108 3.80 10.12 9.49
N ARG A 109 4.04 11.32 8.96
CA ARG A 109 2.99 12.30 8.75
C ARG A 109 2.28 12.06 7.40
N PRO A 110 0.93 12.06 7.36
CA PRO A 110 0.18 11.80 6.12
C PRO A 110 0.49 12.78 4.99
N GLU A 111 0.71 14.05 5.31
CA GLU A 111 1.00 15.12 4.35
C GLU A 111 2.35 14.94 3.64
N ASP A 112 3.29 14.23 4.27
CA ASP A 112 4.58 13.95 3.64
C ASP A 112 4.48 12.78 2.65
N ARG A 113 3.43 11.96 2.71
CA ARG A 113 3.28 10.81 1.81
C ARG A 113 2.94 11.28 0.40
N PRO A 114 3.46 10.63 -0.66
CA PRO A 114 3.23 11.04 -2.04
C PRO A 114 1.76 10.91 -2.47
N SER A 115 1.41 11.51 -3.60
CA SER A 115 0.18 11.16 -4.32
C SER A 115 0.38 9.85 -5.13
N LEU A 116 -0.71 9.26 -5.60
CA LEU A 116 -0.64 8.11 -6.51
C LEU A 116 0.05 8.45 -7.84
N ASP A 117 -0.06 9.70 -8.30
CA ASP A 117 0.62 10.17 -9.52
C ASP A 117 2.13 10.32 -9.29
N ASP A 118 2.54 10.85 -8.13
CA ASP A 118 3.96 10.90 -7.76
C ASP A 118 4.56 9.50 -7.66
N LEU A 119 3.84 8.55 -7.03
CA LEU A 119 4.29 7.16 -6.92
C LEU A 119 4.42 6.48 -8.26
N ARG A 120 3.47 6.71 -9.16
CA ARG A 120 3.56 6.22 -10.53
C ARG A 120 4.82 6.76 -11.21
N ALA A 121 5.09 8.05 -11.11
CA ALA A 121 6.28 8.66 -11.67
C ALA A 121 7.57 8.08 -11.06
N MET A 122 7.61 7.85 -9.74
CA MET A 122 8.74 7.20 -9.07
C MET A 122 8.98 5.78 -9.60
N VAL A 123 7.92 4.98 -9.76
CA VAL A 123 8.04 3.60 -10.26
C VAL A 123 8.43 3.57 -11.74
N GLU A 124 7.92 4.50 -12.56
CA GLU A 124 8.29 4.58 -13.99
C GLU A 124 9.77 4.99 -14.19
N GLN A 125 10.40 5.64 -13.22
CA GLN A 125 11.83 5.97 -13.24
C GLN A 125 12.74 4.81 -12.84
N ILE A 126 12.18 3.74 -12.25
CA ILE A 126 12.92 2.53 -11.87
C ILE A 126 13.12 1.69 -13.13
N LYS A 127 14.38 1.60 -13.58
CA LYS A 127 14.82 0.79 -14.72
C LYS A 127 15.25 -0.60 -14.29
#